data_AF-A0A524PKG3-F1
#
_entry.id   AF-A0A524PKG3-F1
#
_cell.length_a   1.000
_cell.length_b   1.000
_cell.length_c   1.000
_cell.angle_alpha   90.00
_cell.angle_beta   90.00
_cell.angle_gamma   90.00
#
_symmetry.space_group_name_H-M   'P 1'
#
loop_
_entity.id
_entity.type
_entity.pdbx_description
1 polymer ?
#
loop_
_entity_poly.entity_id
_entity_poly.type
_entity_poly.pdbx_seq_one_letter_code
_entity_poly.pdbx_strand_id
1 'polypeptide(L)'
;MTRPRRYDYQHGASHIVSLPPVLFIHGMWADHAHWNRFRRCFNHRGFETHAVTLLSHDTPQDVEGLRRVGIAEYVAQVKAVVKSLPEAPIVIGHSTGALVAQKLAETET
;
A
#
# COMPACT_ATOMS: atom_id res chain seq x y z
N MET A 1 -45.10 20.32 -11.21
CA MET A 1 -45.61 19.83 -9.92
C MET A 1 -45.12 18.41 -9.73
N THR A 2 -43.98 18.22 -9.07
CA THR A 2 -43.50 16.92 -8.54
C THR A 2 -42.39 17.26 -7.54
N ARG A 3 -42.68 17.15 -6.24
CA ARG A 3 -41.70 17.37 -5.18
C ARG A 3 -40.61 16.28 -5.26
N PRO A 4 -39.32 16.58 -5.05
CA PRO A 4 -38.35 15.54 -4.79
C PRO A 4 -38.65 14.88 -3.44
N ARG A 5 -38.48 13.56 -3.37
CA ARG A 5 -38.68 12.74 -2.16
C ARG A 5 -37.70 13.20 -1.08
N ARG A 6 -38.21 13.51 0.11
CA ARG A 6 -37.41 13.66 1.33
C ARG A 6 -36.92 12.27 1.74
N TYR A 7 -35.62 12.12 1.93
CA TYR A 7 -35.05 11.02 2.68
C TYR A 7 -34.92 11.50 4.12
N ASP A 8 -35.85 11.11 4.98
CA ASP A 8 -35.71 11.29 6.42
C ASP A 8 -34.73 10.24 6.93
N TYR A 9 -33.56 10.68 7.40
CA TYR A 9 -32.62 9.82 8.13
C TYR A 9 -32.58 10.30 9.59
N GLN A 10 -33.14 9.50 10.50
CA GLN A 10 -32.93 9.64 11.93
C GLN A 10 -31.86 8.66 12.43
N HIS A 11 -30.87 9.23 13.14
CA HIS A 11 -30.04 8.70 14.23
C HIS A 11 -29.49 7.26 14.16
N GLY A 12 -28.20 7.19 13.82
CA GLY A 12 -27.24 6.17 14.24
C GLY A 12 -25.85 6.73 13.94
N ALA A 13 -24.90 6.65 14.88
CA ALA A 13 -23.55 7.20 14.67
C ALA A 13 -22.99 6.72 13.32
N SER A 14 -22.70 7.67 12.43
CA SER A 14 -22.14 7.38 11.11
C SER A 14 -20.81 6.67 11.31
N HIS A 15 -20.76 5.36 11.11
CA HIS A 15 -19.51 4.68 10.80
C HIS A 15 -18.97 5.36 9.55
N ILE A 16 -18.00 6.26 9.71
CA ILE A 16 -17.20 6.74 8.59
C ILE A 16 -16.45 5.48 8.14
N VAL A 17 -16.93 4.86 7.07
CA VAL A 17 -16.20 3.76 6.43
C VAL A 17 -14.96 4.40 5.83
N SER A 18 -13.80 4.14 6.43
CA SER A 18 -12.52 4.52 5.86
C SER A 18 -12.29 3.75 4.56
N LEU A 19 -11.67 4.39 3.58
CA LEU A 19 -11.19 3.67 2.40
C LEU A 19 -10.04 2.74 2.83
N PRO A 20 -9.91 1.54 2.22
CA PRO A 20 -8.80 0.64 2.53
C PRO A 20 -7.45 1.35 2.33
N PRO A 21 -6.44 1.09 3.18
CA PRO A 21 -5.12 1.66 3.02
C PRO A 21 -4.48 1.19 1.71
N VAL A 22 -3.61 2.01 1.14
CA VAL A 22 -2.85 1.66 -0.07
C VAL A 22 -1.38 1.49 0.27
N LEU A 23 -0.84 0.31 -0.02
CA LEU A 23 0.56 -0.04 0.19
C LEU A 23 1.30 -0.05 -1.15
N PHE A 24 2.28 0.84 -1.29
CA PHE A 24 3.12 0.94 -2.49
C PHE A 24 4.46 0.21 -2.30
N ILE A 25 4.88 -0.54 -3.32
CA ILE A 25 6.14 -1.31 -3.34
C ILE A 25 6.94 -0.92 -4.59
N HIS A 26 8.12 -0.31 -4.40
CA HIS A 26 8.99 0.11 -5.50
C HIS A 26 9.76 -1.06 -6.15
N GLY A 27 10.40 -0.78 -7.29
CA GLY A 27 11.31 -1.72 -7.97
C GLY A 27 12.78 -1.49 -7.60
N MET A 28 13.70 -2.20 -8.26
CA MET A 28 15.15 -1.98 -8.04
C MET A 28 15.56 -0.54 -8.34
N TRP A 29 16.62 -0.08 -7.66
CA TRP A 29 17.20 1.26 -7.84
C TRP A 29 16.27 2.43 -7.47
N ALA A 30 15.27 2.15 -6.64
CA ALA A 30 14.37 3.12 -6.06
C ALA A 30 14.19 2.85 -4.56
N ASP A 31 13.56 3.79 -3.87
CA ASP A 31 13.09 3.66 -2.49
C ASP A 31 11.60 4.08 -2.40
N HIS A 32 11.06 4.19 -1.19
CA HIS A 32 9.68 4.61 -0.96
C HIS A 32 9.33 5.96 -1.62
N ALA A 33 10.30 6.86 -1.81
CA ALA A 33 10.06 8.20 -2.33
C ALA A 33 9.61 8.20 -3.80
N HIS A 34 9.88 7.11 -4.54
CA HIS A 34 9.37 6.87 -5.89
C HIS A 34 7.85 7.06 -5.99
N TRP A 35 7.13 6.77 -4.91
CA TRP A 35 5.68 6.84 -4.86
C TRP A 35 5.13 8.18 -4.38
N ASN A 36 5.96 9.15 -3.98
CA ASN A 36 5.51 10.39 -3.35
C ASN A 36 4.46 11.15 -4.18
N ARG A 37 4.59 11.18 -5.52
CA ARG A 37 3.60 11.82 -6.39
C ARG A 37 2.26 11.09 -6.38
N PHE A 38 2.29 9.75 -6.42
CA PHE A 38 1.08 8.92 -6.40
C PHE A 38 0.41 8.97 -5.02
N ARG A 39 1.18 8.85 -3.94
CA ARG A 39 0.69 8.98 -2.57
C ARG A 39 -0.07 10.30 -2.36
N ARG A 40 0.46 11.43 -2.84
CA ARG A 40 -0.26 12.71 -2.81
C ARG A 40 -1.61 12.66 -3.53
N CYS A 41 -1.68 12.01 -4.69
CA CYS A 41 -2.93 11.86 -5.45
C CYS A 41 -3.96 10.99 -4.71
N PHE A 42 -3.52 9.87 -4.13
CA PHE A 42 -4.39 8.96 -3.37
C PHE A 42 -4.84 9.59 -2.04
N ASN A 43 -3.94 10.25 -1.32
CA ASN A 43 -4.28 10.99 -0.09
C ASN A 43 -5.34 12.06 -0.37
N HIS A 44 -5.24 12.79 -1.49
CA HIS A 44 -6.24 13.80 -1.88
C HIS A 44 -7.64 13.19 -2.13
N ARG A 45 -7.72 11.89 -2.41
CA ARG A 45 -8.96 11.14 -2.61
C ARG A 45 -9.45 10.43 -1.33
N GLY A 46 -8.78 10.66 -0.20
CA GLY A 46 -9.16 10.11 1.10
C GLY A 46 -8.57 8.74 1.44
N PHE A 47 -7.63 8.22 0.65
CA PHE A 47 -6.92 7.00 0.98
C PHE A 47 -5.79 7.27 1.99
N GLU A 48 -5.66 6.42 3.00
CA GLU A 48 -4.41 6.31 3.76
C GLU A 48 -3.33 5.64 2.90
N THR A 49 -2.11 6.17 2.84
CA THR A 49 -1.06 5.62 1.97
C THR A 49 0.26 5.33 2.68
N HIS A 50 0.77 4.13 2.44
CA HIS A 50 2.03 3.60 2.93
C HIS A 50 2.95 3.27 1.75
N ALA A 51 4.25 3.47 1.92
CA ALA A 51 5.23 3.03 0.93
C ALA A 51 6.43 2.44 1.65
N VAL A 52 6.84 1.24 1.24
CA VAL A 52 7.94 0.50 1.85
C VAL A 52 9.21 0.79 1.09
N THR A 53 10.30 1.08 1.80
CA THR A 53 11.65 0.89 1.25
C THR A 53 12.02 -0.58 1.44
N LEU A 54 12.21 -1.31 0.34
CA LEU A 54 12.62 -2.72 0.38
C LEU A 54 14.00 -2.85 1.06
N LEU A 55 14.27 -3.99 1.69
CA LEU A 55 15.57 -4.26 2.31
C LEU A 55 16.74 -3.90 1.37
N SER A 56 17.76 -3.24 1.90
CA SER A 56 18.95 -2.78 1.14
C SER A 56 18.70 -1.70 0.08
N HIS A 57 17.51 -1.09 0.04
CA HIS A 57 17.15 -0.03 -0.92
C HIS A 57 17.13 1.39 -0.34
N ASP A 58 17.46 1.57 0.93
CA ASP A 58 17.64 2.92 1.49
C ASP A 58 18.63 3.71 0.65
N THR A 59 18.42 5.02 0.48
CA THR A 59 19.30 5.85 -0.34
C THR A 59 20.40 6.46 0.53
N PRO A 60 21.70 6.26 0.22
CA PRO A 60 22.26 5.49 -0.90
C PRO A 60 22.20 3.97 -0.68
N GLN A 61 22.01 3.20 -1.77
CA GLN A 61 21.72 1.78 -1.69
C GLN A 61 22.89 0.91 -1.21
N ASP A 62 22.58 -0.06 -0.36
CA ASP A 62 23.51 -1.08 0.10
C ASP A 62 23.65 -2.19 -0.95
N VAL A 63 24.60 -2.02 -1.86
CA VAL A 63 24.87 -2.98 -2.95
C VAL A 63 25.27 -4.37 -2.42
N GLU A 64 25.95 -4.44 -1.27
CA GLU A 64 26.33 -5.72 -0.67
C GLU A 64 25.14 -6.44 -0.03
N GLY A 65 24.22 -5.68 0.55
CA GLY A 65 22.91 -6.17 1.01
C GLY A 65 22.06 -6.66 -0.16
N LEU A 66 21.96 -5.88 -1.25
CA LEU A 66 21.19 -6.24 -2.45
C LEU A 66 21.62 -7.58 -3.07
N ARG A 67 22.91 -7.93 -2.98
CA ARG A 67 23.44 -9.22 -3.45
C ARG A 67 22.99 -10.42 -2.60
N ARG A 68 22.55 -10.18 -1.36
CA ARG A 68 22.21 -11.23 -0.38
C ARG A 68 20.72 -11.37 -0.16
N VAL A 69 19.95 -10.30 -0.39
CA VAL A 69 18.50 -10.31 -0.17
C VAL A 69 17.77 -10.88 -1.38
N GLY A 70 16.99 -11.94 -1.15
CA GLY A 70 16.15 -12.56 -2.16
C GLY A 70 14.71 -12.03 -2.18
N ILE A 71 13.93 -12.53 -3.14
CA ILE A 71 12.51 -12.18 -3.26
C ILE A 71 11.70 -12.62 -2.04
N ALA A 72 12.04 -13.76 -1.43
CA ALA A 72 11.33 -14.28 -0.26
C ALA A 72 11.45 -13.33 0.94
N GLU A 73 12.64 -12.76 1.16
CA GLU A 73 12.86 -11.78 2.23
C GLU A 73 12.08 -10.47 1.97
N TYR A 74 11.99 -10.01 0.72
CA TYR A 74 11.13 -8.87 0.38
C TYR A 74 9.65 -9.16 0.64
N VAL A 75 9.17 -10.36 0.28
CA VAL A 75 7.78 -10.77 0.55
C VAL A 75 7.52 -10.83 2.05
N ALA A 76 8.44 -11.40 2.84
CA ALA A 76 8.33 -11.45 4.30
C ALA A 76 8.28 -10.05 4.92
N GLN A 77 9.14 -9.12 4.47
CA GLN A 77 9.14 -7.72 4.89
C GLN A 77 7.79 -7.05 4.61
N VAL A 78 7.29 -7.17 3.37
CA VAL A 78 6.02 -6.56 2.97
C VAL A 78 4.84 -7.18 3.71
N LYS A 79 4.84 -8.50 3.92
CA LYS A 79 3.81 -9.21 4.69
C LYS A 79 3.76 -8.74 6.15
N ALA A 80 4.90 -8.42 6.76
CA ALA A 80 4.94 -7.82 8.09
C ALA A 80 4.28 -6.43 8.12
N VAL A 81 4.52 -5.61 7.09
CA VAL A 81 3.87 -4.29 6.94
C VAL A 81 2.36 -4.46 6.77
N VAL A 82 1.91 -5.34 5.88
CA VAL A 82 0.49 -5.64 5.68
C VAL A 82 -0.20 -6.03 6.99
N LYS A 83 0.42 -6.90 7.79
CA LYS A 83 -0.10 -7.33 9.10
C LYS A 83 -0.13 -6.23 10.17
N SER A 84 0.63 -5.15 9.98
CA SER A 84 0.62 -4.01 10.90
C SER A 84 -0.48 -2.99 10.60
N LEU A 85 -1.13 -3.09 9.43
CA LEU A 85 -2.20 -2.19 9.03
C LEU A 85 -3.54 -2.60 9.66
N PRO A 86 -4.46 -1.63 9.90
CA PRO A 86 -5.74 -1.90 10.58
C PRO A 86 -6.68 -2.80 9.77
N GLU A 87 -6.50 -2.87 8.45
CA GLU A 87 -7.26 -3.71 7.53
C GLU A 87 -6.38 -4.09 6.32
N ALA A 88 -6.86 -5.04 5.51
CA ALA A 88 -6.13 -5.51 4.33
C ALA A 88 -5.95 -4.37 3.31
N PRO A 89 -4.71 -4.04 2.90
CA PRO A 89 -4.46 -2.92 1.99
C PRO A 89 -4.70 -3.29 0.53
N ILE A 90 -4.96 -2.28 -0.29
CA ILE A 90 -4.73 -2.34 -1.73
C ILE A 90 -3.22 -2.28 -1.98
N VAL A 91 -2.67 -3.30 -2.63
CA VAL A 91 -1.22 -3.37 -2.92
C VAL A 91 -0.92 -2.93 -4.34
N ILE A 92 0.00 -1.98 -4.50
CA ILE A 92 0.47 -1.47 -5.80
C ILE A 92 1.98 -1.67 -5.89
N GLY A 93 2.43 -2.49 -6.85
CA GLY A 93 3.84 -2.77 -7.08
C GLY A 93 4.31 -2.36 -8.47
N HIS A 94 5.59 -1.96 -8.58
CA HIS A 94 6.25 -1.71 -9.88
C HIS A 94 7.53 -2.56 -10.02
N SER A 95 7.77 -3.14 -11.20
CA SER A 95 8.95 -4.00 -11.47
C SER A 95 9.08 -5.11 -10.42
N THR A 96 10.20 -5.22 -9.70
CA THR A 96 10.36 -6.19 -8.60
C THR A 96 9.28 -6.03 -7.53
N GLY A 97 8.79 -4.82 -7.26
CA GLY A 97 7.68 -4.60 -6.35
C GLY A 97 6.37 -5.24 -6.83
N ALA A 98 6.16 -5.35 -8.15
CA ALA A 98 5.02 -6.07 -8.71
C ALA A 98 5.16 -7.59 -8.52
N LEU A 99 6.37 -8.13 -8.69
CA LEU A 99 6.66 -9.54 -8.40
C LEU A 99 6.41 -9.85 -6.91
N VAL A 100 6.86 -8.98 -6.00
CA VAL A 100 6.59 -9.12 -4.56
C VAL A 100 5.09 -9.06 -4.27
N ALA A 101 4.34 -8.15 -4.89
CA ALA A 101 2.89 -8.07 -4.73
C ALA A 101 2.17 -9.36 -5.21
N GLN A 102 2.59 -9.94 -6.34
CA GLN A 102 2.05 -11.20 -6.84
C GLN A 102 2.36 -12.37 -5.90
N LYS A 103 3.60 -12.45 -5.39
CA LYS A 103 4.00 -13.48 -4.42
C LYS A 103 3.30 -13.33 -3.08
N LEU A 104 3.06 -12.11 -2.63
CA LEU A 104 2.22 -11.87 -1.46
C LEU A 104 0.82 -12.46 -1.68
N ALA A 105 0.15 -12.10 -2.78
CA ALA A 105 -1.19 -12.59 -3.11
C ALA A 105 -1.28 -14.11 -3.28
N GLU A 106 -0.21 -14.78 -3.74
CA GLU A 106 -0.12 -16.24 -3.81
C GLU A 106 -0.12 -16.90 -2.42
N THR A 107 0.40 -16.21 -1.40
CA THR A 107 0.62 -16.77 -0.05
C THR A 107 -0.42 -16.34 0.99
N GLU A 108 -1.33 -15.44 0.61
CA GLU A 108 -2.50 -15.05 1.42
C GLU A 108 -3.70 -15.91 0.95
N THR A 109 -3.80 -17.14 1.48
CA THR A 109 -5.02 -17.96 1.47
C THR A 109 -5.60 -18.02 2.87
#